data_AF-A0A973Q167-F1
#
_entry.id   AF-A0A973Q167-F1
#
_cell.length_a   1.000
_cell.length_b   1.000
_cell.length_c   1.000
_cell.angle_alpha   90.00
_cell.angle_beta   90.00
_cell.angle_gamma   90.00
#
_symmetry.space_group_name_H-M   'P 1'
#
loop_
_entity.id
_entity.type
_entity.pdbx_description
1 polymer ?
#
loop_
_entity_poly.entity_id
_entity_poly.type
_entity_poly.pdbx_seq_one_letter_code
_entity_poly.pdbx_strand_id
1 'polypeptide(L)'
;MTYLSFPRQHARTQRFTLGVPRAFTVAPDGERVAFLRSRSGTDTAQVLWVLDLPAAGGARERVAADPVALLGGSEEDLPAAERARRERSREGSAGVVAYAVD
;
A
#
# COMPACT_ATOMS: atom_id res chain seq x y z
N MET A 1 10.64 13.49 -24.16
CA MET A 1 10.15 13.27 -22.78
C MET A 1 9.55 14.57 -22.28
N THR A 2 8.22 14.63 -22.13
CA THR A 2 7.56 15.81 -21.57
C THR A 2 7.70 15.77 -20.05
N TYR A 3 8.49 16.68 -19.47
CA TYR A 3 8.62 16.80 -18.03
C TYR A 3 7.32 17.39 -17.45
N LEU A 4 6.81 16.76 -16.38
CA LEU A 4 5.71 17.33 -15.59
C LEU A 4 6.25 18.49 -14.76
N SER A 5 5.48 19.59 -14.68
CA SER A 5 5.81 20.66 -13.75
C SER A 5 5.74 20.17 -12.30
N PHE A 6 6.54 20.78 -11.41
CA PHE A 6 6.57 20.41 -10.00
C PHE A 6 5.17 20.34 -9.35
N PRO A 7 4.25 21.32 -9.52
CA PRO A 7 2.92 21.21 -8.92
C PRO A 7 2.12 19.99 -9.40
N ARG A 8 2.23 19.64 -10.69
CA ARG A 8 1.55 18.47 -11.26
C ARG A 8 2.17 17.17 -10.75
N GLN A 9 3.50 17.12 -10.66
CA GLN A 9 4.20 15.96 -10.12
C GLN A 9 3.90 15.76 -8.63
N HIS A 10 3.97 16.83 -7.83
CA HIS A 10 3.65 16.84 -6.40
C HIS A 10 2.20 16.41 -6.13
N ALA A 11 1.24 16.83 -6.95
CA ALA A 11 -0.15 16.36 -6.85
C ALA A 11 -0.27 14.87 -7.23
N ARG A 12 0.33 14.45 -8.36
CA ARG A 12 0.23 13.08 -8.89
C ARG A 12 0.84 12.03 -7.97
N THR A 13 1.88 12.36 -7.21
CA THR A 13 2.55 11.45 -6.27
C THR A 13 2.04 11.56 -4.83
N GLN A 14 0.98 12.35 -4.62
CA GLN A 14 0.49 12.76 -3.30
C GLN A 14 1.63 13.23 -2.39
N ARG A 15 2.32 14.30 -2.79
CA ARG A 15 3.48 14.86 -2.06
C ARG A 15 4.64 13.88 -1.94
N PHE A 16 4.81 13.03 -2.96
CA PHE A 16 5.82 11.96 -3.02
C PHE A 16 5.70 10.89 -1.92
N THR A 17 4.47 10.66 -1.44
CA THR A 17 4.20 9.64 -0.42
C THR A 17 3.76 8.31 -1.01
N LEU A 18 3.20 8.30 -2.22
CA LEU A 18 2.89 7.05 -2.93
C LEU A 18 4.18 6.27 -3.20
N GLY A 19 4.12 4.94 -3.10
CA GLY A 19 5.27 4.05 -3.22
C GLY A 19 6.19 4.01 -1.99
N VAL A 20 5.97 4.85 -0.97
CA VAL A 20 6.72 4.78 0.30
C VAL A 20 6.09 3.72 1.21
N PRO A 21 6.84 2.70 1.67
CA PRO A 21 6.29 1.68 2.55
C PRO A 21 5.98 2.23 3.95
N ARG A 22 4.87 1.77 4.54
CA ARG A 22 4.35 2.21 5.84
C ARG A 22 3.69 1.05 6.62
N ALA A 23 3.29 1.34 7.87
CA ALA A 23 2.56 0.40 8.73
C ALA A 23 3.26 -0.96 8.82
N PHE A 24 4.50 -0.95 9.32
CA PHE A 24 5.32 -2.16 9.43
C PHE A 24 4.93 -3.02 10.63
N THR A 25 4.92 -4.33 10.44
CA THR A 25 4.84 -5.32 11.53
C THR A 25 5.92 -6.37 11.30
N VAL A 26 6.78 -6.58 12.29
CA VAL A 26 7.83 -7.61 12.25
C VAL A 26 7.26 -8.88 12.90
N ALA A 27 7.41 -10.02 12.22
CA ALA A 27 7.00 -11.31 12.78
C ALA A 27 7.84 -11.63 14.03
N PRO A 28 7.29 -12.32 15.05
CA PRO A 28 8.03 -12.65 16.27
C PRO A 28 9.30 -13.48 16.04
N ASP A 29 9.31 -14.30 14.98
CA ASP A 29 10.46 -15.09 14.53
C ASP A 29 11.55 -14.25 13.83
N GLY A 30 11.26 -12.99 13.50
CA GLY A 30 12.15 -12.09 12.77
C GLY A 30 12.34 -12.42 11.29
N GLU A 31 11.69 -13.47 10.78
CA GLU A 31 11.91 -13.95 9.42
C GLU A 31 11.10 -13.16 8.38
N ARG A 32 10.12 -12.35 8.81
CA ARG A 32 9.20 -11.64 7.92
C ARG A 32 8.84 -10.25 8.43
N VAL A 33 8.61 -9.32 7.51
CA VAL A 33 8.03 -7.99 7.79
C VAL A 33 6.84 -7.74 6.88
N ALA A 34 5.65 -7.53 7.46
CA ALA A 34 4.47 -7.09 6.74
C ALA A 34 4.44 -5.55 6.65
N PHE A 35 4.00 -5.00 5.52
CA PHE A 35 3.87 -3.55 5.34
C PHE A 35 2.93 -3.19 4.19
N LEU A 36 2.41 -1.96 4.20
CA LEU A 36 1.61 -1.40 3.11
C LEU A 36 2.50 -0.55 2.20
N ARG A 37 2.37 -0.73 0.88
CA ARG A 37 3.02 0.10 -0.14
C ARG A 37 2.23 0.03 -1.43
N SER A 38 2.02 1.15 -2.11
CA SER A 38 1.49 1.12 -3.47
C SER A 38 2.54 0.62 -4.47
N ARG A 39 2.12 0.16 -5.65
CA ARG A 39 3.03 -0.48 -6.62
C ARG A 39 4.04 0.49 -7.23
N SER A 40 3.71 1.78 -7.25
CA SER A 40 4.55 2.82 -7.82
C SER A 40 4.31 4.15 -7.11
N GLY A 41 5.21 5.10 -7.33
CA GLY A 41 5.08 6.47 -6.82
C GLY A 41 3.89 7.27 -7.36
N THR A 42 3.05 6.66 -8.20
CA THR A 42 1.83 7.29 -8.74
C THR A 42 0.59 6.41 -8.63
N ASP A 43 0.73 5.21 -8.05
CA ASP A 43 -0.38 4.31 -7.79
C ASP A 43 -0.99 4.66 -6.43
N THR A 44 -2.30 4.91 -6.40
CA THR A 44 -3.04 5.29 -5.19
C THR A 44 -3.50 4.10 -4.38
N ALA A 45 -3.54 2.90 -4.98
CA ALA A 45 -3.95 1.68 -4.31
C ALA A 45 -2.80 1.10 -3.49
N GLN A 46 -3.02 0.92 -2.20
CA GLN A 46 -2.10 0.22 -1.32
C GLN A 46 -2.24 -1.29 -1.49
N VAL A 47 -1.10 -1.96 -1.53
CA VAL A 47 -0.96 -3.40 -1.56
C VAL A 47 -0.33 -3.84 -0.24
N LEU A 48 -0.77 -4.96 0.30
CA LEU A 48 -0.10 -5.58 1.44
C LEU A 48 1.07 -6.42 0.93
N TRP A 49 2.25 -6.09 1.39
CA TRP A 49 3.50 -6.78 1.07
C TRP A 49 4.02 -7.51 2.30
N VAL A 50 4.80 -8.55 2.04
CA VAL A 50 5.68 -9.19 3.02
C VAL A 50 7.09 -9.19 2.46
N LEU A 51 8.05 -8.74 3.26
CA LEU A 51 9.47 -8.97 3.05
C LEU A 51 9.84 -10.25 3.79
N ASP A 52 10.20 -11.29 3.05
CA ASP A 52 10.80 -12.50 3.60
C ASP A 52 12.32 -12.25 3.78
N LEU A 53 12.84 -12.60 4.96
CA LEU A 53 14.22 -12.41 5.42
C LEU A 53 14.86 -13.76 5.77
N PRO A 54 15.06 -14.66 4.79
CA PRO A 54 15.62 -15.98 5.07
C PRO A 54 17.05 -15.88 5.60
N ALA A 55 17.46 -16.85 6.42
CA ALA A 55 18.82 -16.92 6.97
C ALA A 55 19.91 -17.03 5.88
N ALA A 56 19.56 -17.59 4.73
CA ALA A 56 20.42 -17.69 3.55
C ALA A 56 19.64 -17.32 2.29
N GLY A 57 20.29 -16.62 1.36
CA GLY A 57 19.62 -15.96 0.23
C GLY A 57 19.11 -14.59 0.64
N GLY A 58 19.24 -13.59 -0.23
CA GLY A 58 18.88 -12.21 0.10
C GLY A 58 17.40 -12.03 0.42
N ALA A 59 17.08 -10.88 1.01
CA ALA A 59 15.71 -10.48 1.30
C ALA A 59 14.85 -10.44 0.02
N ARG A 60 13.61 -10.89 0.12
CA ARG A 60 12.68 -10.96 -1.01
C ARG A 60 11.31 -10.43 -0.63
N GLU A 61 10.79 -9.49 -1.43
CA GLU A 61 9.43 -9.03 -1.28
C GLU A 61 8.45 -9.91 -2.06
N ARG A 62 7.27 -10.11 -1.48
CA ARG A 62 6.10 -10.72 -2.15
C ARG A 62 4.82 -10.00 -1.77
N VAL A 63 3.83 -10.07 -2.65
CA VAL A 63 2.49 -9.58 -2.36
C VAL A 63 1.76 -10.60 -1.47
N ALA A 64 1.19 -10.11 -0.38
CA ALA A 64 0.34 -10.91 0.50
C ALA A 64 -1.15 -10.66 0.24
N ALA A 65 -1.54 -9.42 -0.09
CA ALA A 65 -2.89 -9.10 -0.52
C ALA A 65 -2.89 -7.98 -1.55
N ASP A 66 -3.51 -8.24 -2.70
CA ASP A 66 -3.64 -7.31 -3.80
C ASP A 66 -5.11 -6.88 -3.97
N PRO A 67 -5.46 -5.59 -3.82
CA PRO A 67 -6.84 -5.14 -4.00
C PRO A 67 -7.40 -5.47 -5.39
N VAL A 68 -6.58 -5.45 -6.44
CA VAL A 68 -7.04 -5.78 -7.81
C VAL A 68 -7.44 -7.26 -7.90
N ALA A 69 -6.62 -8.15 -7.34
CA ALA A 69 -6.91 -9.57 -7.31
C ALA A 69 -8.10 -9.89 -6.39
N LEU A 70 -8.19 -9.23 -5.23
CA LEU A 70 -9.29 -9.42 -4.27
C LEU A 70 -10.66 -9.00 -4.83
N LEU A 71 -10.69 -7.92 -5.62
CA LEU A 71 -11.90 -7.44 -6.27
C LEU A 71 -12.24 -8.20 -7.56
N GLY A 72 -11.37 -9.11 -8.03
CA GLY A 72 -11.61 -9.83 -9.28
C GLY A 72 -11.76 -8.92 -10.50
N GLY A 73 -11.14 -7.74 -10.48
CA GLY A 73 -11.28 -6.73 -11.53
C GLY A 73 -12.53 -5.85 -11.43
N SER A 74 -13.37 -6.00 -10.41
CA SER A 74 -14.43 -5.03 -10.14
C SER A 74 -13.89 -3.74 -9.54
N GLU A 75 -14.67 -2.66 -9.61
CA GLU A 75 -14.39 -1.46 -8.83
C GLU A 75 -14.62 -1.71 -7.33
N GLU A 76 -13.94 -0.93 -6.50
CA GLU A 76 -14.15 -0.95 -5.04
C GLU A 76 -15.49 -0.27 -4.72
N ASP A 77 -16.47 -1.02 -4.22
CA ASP A 77 -17.70 -0.45 -3.67
C ASP A 77 -17.53 -0.20 -2.17
N LEU A 78 -17.40 1.07 -1.79
CA LEU A 78 -17.21 1.48 -0.41
C LEU A 78 -18.54 1.85 0.26
N PRO A 79 -18.97 1.07 1.28
CA PRO A 79 -20.12 1.42 2.10
C PRO A 79 -19.96 2.82 2.71
N ALA A 80 -21.09 3.51 2.94
CA ALA A 80 -21.08 4.86 3.50
C ALA A 80 -20.31 4.96 4.84
N ALA A 81 -20.40 3.92 5.66
CA ALA A 81 -19.68 3.83 6.92
C ALA A 81 -18.15 3.81 6.73
N GLU A 82 -17.64 3.08 5.73
CA GLU A 82 -16.20 3.02 5.43
C GLU A 82 -15.70 4.33 4.82
N ARG A 83 -16.48 4.95 3.92
CA ARG A 83 -16.15 6.30 3.42
C ARG A 83 -16.04 7.32 4.56
N ALA A 84 -17.01 7.33 5.48
CA ALA A 84 -17.00 8.22 6.64
C ALA A 84 -15.85 7.92 7.62
N ARG A 85 -15.42 6.66 7.74
CA ARG A 85 -14.22 6.31 8.51
C ARG A 85 -12.96 6.86 7.86
N ARG A 86 -12.76 6.63 6.55
CA ARG A 86 -11.59 7.12 5.80
C ARG A 86 -11.48 8.64 5.84
N GLU A 87 -12.60 9.34 5.69
CA GLU A 87 -12.64 10.80 5.79
C GLU A 87 -12.19 11.30 7.17
N ARG A 88 -12.69 10.70 8.25
CA ARG A 88 -12.30 11.07 9.63
C ARG A 88 -10.83 10.77 9.93
N SER A 89 -10.29 9.67 9.41
CA SER A 89 -8.88 9.32 9.59
C SER A 89 -7.95 10.05 8.61
N ARG A 90 -8.48 10.88 7.71
CA ARG A 90 -7.75 11.49 6.58
C ARG A 90 -6.99 10.44 5.75
N GLU A 91 -7.59 9.25 5.59
CA GLU A 91 -7.05 8.20 4.74
C GLU A 91 -7.39 8.51 3.28
N GLY A 92 -6.37 8.90 2.52
CA GLY A 92 -6.48 9.26 1.10
C GLY A 92 -6.07 8.14 0.14
N SER A 93 -5.66 6.98 0.66
CA SER A 93 -5.25 5.83 -0.15
C SER A 93 -6.45 4.95 -0.51
N ALA A 94 -6.41 4.33 -1.68
CA ALA A 94 -7.32 3.27 -2.08
C ALA A 94 -6.75 1.89 -1.70
N GLY A 95 -7.55 0.82 -1.88
CA GLY A 95 -7.09 -0.56 -1.67
C GLY A 95 -6.92 -0.92 -0.20
N VAL A 96 -5.85 -1.65 0.13
CA VAL A 96 -5.63 -2.16 1.50
C VAL A 96 -5.10 -1.05 2.41
N VAL A 97 -5.98 -0.41 3.18
CA VAL A 97 -5.62 0.72 4.06
C VAL A 97 -5.11 0.30 5.44
N ALA A 98 -5.44 -0.92 5.88
CA ALA A 98 -5.04 -1.50 7.16
C ALA A 98 -5.00 -3.03 7.08
N TYR A 99 -4.23 -3.65 7.98
CA TYR A 99 -4.19 -5.10 8.18
C TYR A 99 -3.95 -5.39 9.68
N ALA A 100 -4.13 -6.64 10.08
CA ALA A 100 -3.80 -7.13 11.41
C ALA A 100 -3.04 -8.44 11.30
N VAL A 101 -2.30 -8.77 12.36
CA VAL A 101 -1.66 -10.08 12.58
C VAL A 101 -2.06 -10.56 13.97
N ASP A 102 -2.05 -11.88 14.17
CA ASP A 102 -2.38 -12.53 15.44
C ASP A 102 -1.20 -12.54 16.43
#